data_AF-A0A2P6SFH2-F1
#
_entry.id   AF-A0A2P6SFH2-F1
#
_cell.length_a   1.000
_cell.length_b   1.000
_cell.length_c   1.000
_cell.angle_alpha   90.00
_cell.angle_beta   90.00
_cell.angle_gamma   90.00
#
_symmetry.space_group_name_H-M   'P 1'
#
loop_
_entity.id
_entity.type
_entity.pdbx_description
1 polymer ?
#
loop_
_entity_poly.entity_id
_entity_poly.type
_entity_poly.pdbx_seq_one_letter_code
_entity_poly.pdbx_strand_id
1 'polypeptide(L)' 'MCDSTMGCDVDNDYQPPCANNVVDASKAVWEALAVPHGDWGGLDITWSNA' A
#
# COMPACT_ATOMS: atom_id res chain seq x y z
N MET A 1 1.03 7.75 -4.77
CA MET A 1 0.07 8.42 -3.86
C MET A 1 -1.09 7.46 -3.72
N CYS A 2 -1.39 6.99 -2.51
CA CYS A 2 -2.62 6.23 -2.26
C CYS A 2 -3.73 7.25 -1.97
N ASP A 3 -4.71 7.39 -2.85
CA ASP A 3 -5.83 8.33 -2.67
C ASP A 3 -7.02 7.62 -2.02
N SER A 4 -7.46 8.11 -0.87
CA SER A 4 -8.59 7.54 -0.12
C SER A 4 -9.93 8.24 -0.37
N THR A 5 -9.97 9.22 -1.29
CA THR A 5 -11.15 10.07 -1.55
C THR A 5 -11.77 9.81 -2.92
N MET A 6 -10.97 9.36 -3.89
CA MET A 6 -11.40 9.09 -5.26
C MET A 6 -10.94 7.72 -5.74
N GLY A 7 -11.64 7.18 -6.74
CA GLY A 7 -11.47 5.82 -7.26
C GLY A 7 -12.74 5.34 -7.96
N CYS A 8 -12.74 4.10 -8.44
CA CYS A 8 -13.84 3.50 -9.21
C CYS A 8 -14.18 4.27 -10.50
N ASP A 9 -13.20 4.95 -11.08
CA ASP A 9 -13.32 5.73 -12.32
C ASP A 9 -12.21 5.37 -13.32
N VAL A 10 -12.26 5.93 -14.52
CA VAL A 10 -11.32 5.62 -15.60
C VAL A 10 -9.89 6.06 -15.31
N ASP A 11 -9.71 7.18 -14.59
CA ASP A 11 -8.38 7.71 -14.29
C ASP A 11 -7.65 6.87 -13.23
N ASN A 12 -8.42 6.12 -12.42
CA ASN A 12 -7.94 5.18 -11.42
C ASN A 12 -8.08 3.70 -11.86
N ASP A 13 -8.20 3.41 -13.16
CA ASP A 13 -8.37 2.04 -13.71
C ASP A 13 -9.52 1.24 -13.05
N TYR A 14 -10.55 1.94 -12.58
CA TYR A 14 -11.67 1.42 -11.78
C TYR A 14 -11.25 0.73 -10.47
N GLN A 15 -10.02 0.94 -10.01
CA GLN A 15 -9.59 0.50 -8.68
C GLN A 15 -10.35 1.30 -7.61
N PRO A 16 -10.77 0.66 -6.51
CA PRO A 16 -11.42 1.36 -5.42
C PRO A 16 -10.47 2.38 -4.77
N PRO A 17 -11.01 3.42 -4.09
CA PRO A 17 -10.20 4.29 -3.26
C PRO A 17 -9.38 3.49 -2.25
N CYS A 18 -8.17 3.96 -1.97
CA CYS A 18 -7.33 3.38 -0.94
C CYS A 18 -7.98 3.43 0.44
N ALA A 19 -7.68 2.44 1.29
CA ALA A 19 -7.97 2.57 2.70
C ALA A 19 -7.07 3.64 3.35
N ASN A 20 -7.61 4.38 4.31
CA ASN A 20 -6.98 5.55 4.93
C ASN A 20 -5.82 5.23 5.89
N ASN A 21 -5.55 3.95 6.12
CA ASN A 21 -4.51 3.43 7.00
C ASN A 21 -3.43 2.63 6.23
N VAL A 22 -3.36 2.78 4.91
CA VAL A 22 -2.42 2.07 4.05
C VAL A 22 -1.14 2.88 3.86
N VAL A 23 0.00 2.23 4.07
CA VAL A 23 1.31 2.70 3.60
C VAL A 23 1.68 1.85 2.40
N ASP A 24 1.57 2.41 1.20
CA ASP A 24 1.96 1.71 -0.02
C ASP A 24 3.49 1.65 -0.15
N ALA A 25 4.02 0.44 -0.12
CA ALA A 25 5.45 0.17 0.05
C ALA A 25 6.07 -0.40 -1.23
N SER A 26 7.19 0.20 -1.65
CA SER A 26 7.96 -0.32 -2.78
C SER A 26 8.56 -1.70 -2.50
N LYS A 27 8.88 -2.46 -3.56
CA LYS A 27 9.59 -3.74 -3.50
C LYS A 27 10.80 -3.73 -2.54
N ALA A 28 11.58 -2.65 -2.58
CA ALA A 28 12.77 -2.49 -1.75
C ALA A 28 12.44 -2.42 -0.24
N VAL A 29 11.29 -1.84 0.13
CA VAL A 29 10.84 -1.79 1.52
C VAL A 29 10.47 -3.17 2.01
N TRP A 30 9.73 -3.95 1.20
CA TRP A 30 9.37 -5.34 1.54
C TRP A 30 10.61 -6.22 1.72
N GLU A 31 11.61 -6.07 0.84
CA GLU A 31 12.89 -6.77 0.94
C GLU A 31 13.71 -6.32 2.16
N ALA A 32 13.74 -5.02 2.47
CA ALA A 32 14.45 -4.48 3.64
C ALA A 32 13.83 -4.92 4.97
N LEU A 33 12.51 -5.10 5.01
CA LEU A 33 11.78 -5.69 6.13
C LEU A 33 11.91 -7.23 6.18
N ALA A 34 12.59 -7.85 5.21
CA ALA A 34 12.80 -9.29 5.09
C ALA A 34 11.50 -10.11 5.08
N VAL A 35 10.42 -9.56 4.52
CA VAL A 35 9.13 -10.26 4.41
C VAL A 35 9.21 -11.29 3.27
N PRO A 36 8.90 -12.58 3.51
CA PRO A 36 8.87 -13.59 2.46
C PRO A 36 7.92 -13.22 1.33
N HIS A 37 8.29 -13.45 0.07
CA HIS A 37 7.47 -13.09 -1.10
C HIS A 37 6.06 -13.71 -1.07
N GLY A 38 5.88 -14.87 -0.42
CA GLY A 38 4.57 -15.52 -0.27
C GLY A 38 3.60 -14.76 0.64
N ASP A 39 4.11 -13.85 1.46
CA ASP A 39 3.34 -13.04 2.41
C ASP A 39 3.12 -11.60 1.91
N TRP A 40 3.51 -11.31 0.66
CA TRP A 40 3.31 -9.99 0.07
C TRP A 40 1.85 -9.79 -0.33
N GLY A 41 1.37 -8.55 -0.17
CA GLY A 41 0.01 -8.13 -0.51
C GLY A 41 -0.60 -7.27 0.58
N GLY A 42 -0.40 -7.64 1.84
CA GLY A 42 -0.83 -6.85 3.00
C GLY A 42 -0.19 -7.36 4.28
N LEU A 43 0.31 -6.43 5.10
CA LEU A 43 0.93 -6.71 6.38
C LEU A 43 0.56 -5.59 7.36
N ASP A 44 0.14 -5.96 8.57
CA ASP A 44 -0.08 -4.99 9.63
C ASP A 44 1.28 -4.47 10.13
N ILE A 45 1.47 -3.15 10.07
CA ILE A 45 2.71 -2.49 10.49
C ILE A 45 2.43 -1.31 11.42
N THR A 46 3.47 -0.89 12.13
CA THR A 46 3.52 0.40 12.80
C THR A 46 4.61 1.25 12.17
N TRP A 47 4.37 2.56 12.07
CA TRP A 47 5.35 3.50 11.52
C TRP A 47 5.28 4.82 12.27
N SER A 48 6.37 5.57 12.23
CA SER A 48 6.46 6.94 12.71
C SER A 48 7.29 7.75 11.72
N ASN A 49 7.23 9.07 11.82
CA ASN A 49 8.25 9.90 11.19
C ASN A 49 9.63 9.53 11.76
N ALA A 50 10.64 9.61 10.91
CA ALA A 50 12.03 9.40 11.29
C ALA A 50 12.62 10.60 12.03
#